data_AF-A0A936CI01-F1
#
_entry.id   AF-A0A936CI01-F1
#
_cell.length_a   1.000
_cell.length_b   1.000
_cell.length_c   1.000
_cell.angle_alpha   90.00
_cell.angle_beta   90.00
_cell.angle_gamma   90.00
#
_symmetry.space_group_name_H-M   'P 1'
#
loop_
_entity.id
_entity.type
_entity.pdbx_description
1 polymer ?
#
loop_
_entity_poly.entity_id
_entity_poly.type
_entity_poly.pdbx_seq_one_letter_code
_entity_poly.pdbx_strand_id
1 'polypeptide(L)'
;MTPAAHAPRLALLAALALLPLAAGATQLCRWVDETGRTQLSDTVPPQYLGTATCIDSRKYELSPEAQREAEQRAAQERARVRNEAATQPPEPPPSVPAPAAAASAPVVKRPAQQVTDATDCATWWRLYDESADCFGPYRNVRGGIRPEAFDVCNPVDSPVPKCGPRVN
;
A
#
# COMPACT_ATOMS: atom_id res chain seq x y z
N MET A 1 -65.74 20.32 -34.17
CA MET A 1 -64.31 20.67 -34.07
C MET A 1 -63.67 19.73 -33.05
N THR A 2 -62.90 18.74 -33.52
CA THR A 2 -61.91 17.96 -32.76
C THR A 2 -60.66 18.83 -32.48
N PRO A 3 -59.79 18.57 -31.46
CA PRO A 3 -59.08 17.30 -31.17
C PRO A 3 -59.23 16.81 -29.71
N ALA A 4 -59.16 15.51 -29.38
CA ALA A 4 -57.99 14.61 -29.34
C ALA A 4 -56.87 15.15 -28.42
N ALA A 5 -56.21 14.40 -27.52
CA ALA A 5 -55.99 12.97 -27.43
C ALA A 5 -55.59 12.60 -25.99
N HIS A 6 -55.82 11.35 -25.63
CA HIS A 6 -55.19 10.69 -24.47
C HIS A 6 -53.70 10.50 -24.77
N ALA A 7 -52.81 10.76 -23.81
CA ALA A 7 -51.56 10.01 -23.75
C ALA A 7 -51.03 9.95 -22.30
N PRO A 8 -50.51 8.79 -21.88
CA PRO A 8 -50.65 8.30 -20.52
C PRO A 8 -49.36 8.48 -19.71
N ARG A 9 -49.50 8.28 -18.41
CA ARG A 9 -48.49 8.20 -17.34
C ARG A 9 -47.44 7.09 -17.58
N LEU A 10 -46.65 7.20 -18.64
CA LEU A 10 -45.75 6.14 -19.12
C LEU A 10 -44.30 6.59 -19.28
N ALA A 11 -43.86 7.54 -18.44
CA ALA A 11 -42.47 8.03 -18.43
C ALA A 11 -41.74 7.84 -17.09
N LEU A 12 -42.33 7.14 -16.11
CA LEU A 12 -41.73 6.99 -14.77
C LEU A 12 -41.40 5.54 -14.37
N LEU A 13 -41.45 4.57 -15.29
CA LEU A 13 -41.19 3.15 -15.00
C LEU A 13 -39.93 2.58 -15.67
N ALA A 14 -39.19 3.38 -16.45
CA ALA A 14 -38.02 2.89 -17.20
C ALA A 14 -36.66 3.14 -16.52
N ALA A 15 -36.62 3.76 -15.34
CA ALA A 15 -35.36 4.10 -14.65
C ALA A 15 -34.90 3.05 -13.61
N LEU A 16 -35.66 1.97 -13.37
CA LEU A 16 -35.35 0.98 -12.32
C LEU A 16 -34.62 -0.29 -12.81
N ALA A 17 -34.25 -0.38 -14.10
CA ALA A 17 -33.76 -1.64 -14.70
C ALA A 17 -32.22 -1.75 -14.81
N LEU A 18 -31.45 -0.90 -14.11
CA LEU A 18 -29.98 -0.90 -14.16
C LEU A 18 -29.34 -0.93 -12.76
N LEU A 19 -29.94 -1.66 -11.81
CA LEU A 19 -29.15 -2.20 -10.70
C LEU A 19 -28.50 -3.50 -11.19
N PRO A 20 -27.19 -3.53 -11.49
CA PRO A 20 -26.51 -4.81 -11.57
C PRO A 20 -26.64 -5.45 -10.19
N LEU A 21 -27.37 -6.56 -10.10
CA LEU A 21 -27.18 -7.51 -9.02
C LEU A 21 -25.72 -7.95 -9.14
N ALA A 22 -24.84 -7.32 -8.35
CA ALA A 22 -23.56 -7.91 -8.02
C ALA A 22 -23.89 -9.18 -7.22
N ALA A 23 -24.16 -10.27 -7.93
CA ALA A 23 -24.07 -11.60 -7.37
C ALA A 23 -22.60 -11.77 -6.98
N GLY A 24 -22.27 -11.41 -5.74
CA GLY A 24 -20.94 -11.62 -5.20
C GLY A 24 -20.57 -13.08 -5.40
N ALA A 25 -19.34 -13.35 -5.87
CA ALA A 25 -18.82 -14.71 -5.98
C ALA A 25 -18.76 -15.33 -4.58
N THR A 26 -19.82 -16.03 -4.19
CA THR A 26 -19.99 -16.56 -2.82
C THR A 26 -19.15 -17.80 -2.55
N GLN A 27 -18.61 -18.41 -3.61
CA GLN A 27 -17.75 -19.57 -3.52
C GLN A 27 -16.54 -19.38 -4.44
N LEU A 28 -15.36 -19.67 -3.90
CA LEU A 28 -14.13 -19.69 -4.66
C LEU A 28 -13.63 -21.14 -4.72
N CYS A 29 -13.60 -21.70 -5.92
CA CYS A 29 -13.29 -23.10 -6.16
C CYS A 29 -11.90 -23.27 -6.79
N ARG A 30 -11.14 -24.21 -6.27
CA ARG A 30 -9.80 -24.56 -6.73
C ARG A 30 -9.80 -25.98 -7.31
N TRP A 31 -9.23 -26.18 -8.48
CA TRP A 31 -9.00 -27.51 -9.06
C TRP A 31 -7.67 -27.56 -9.80
N VAL A 32 -7.24 -28.77 -10.18
CA VAL A 32 -6.05 -28.98 -11.02
C VAL A 32 -6.54 -29.38 -12.41
N ASP A 33 -6.09 -28.68 -13.44
CA ASP A 33 -6.44 -29.00 -14.83
C ASP A 33 -5.58 -30.14 -15.39
N GLU A 34 -5.89 -30.55 -16.63
CA GLU A 34 -5.17 -31.61 -17.37
C GLU A 34 -3.66 -31.35 -17.51
N THR A 35 -3.21 -30.08 -17.45
CA THR A 35 -1.80 -29.71 -17.54
C THR A 35 -1.10 -29.72 -16.18
N GLY A 36 -1.80 -30.11 -15.11
CA GLY A 36 -1.29 -30.09 -13.74
C GLY A 36 -1.30 -28.70 -13.11
N ARG A 37 -1.95 -27.71 -13.74
CA ARG A 37 -1.99 -26.33 -13.22
C ARG A 37 -3.16 -26.16 -12.28
N THR A 38 -2.92 -25.49 -11.17
CA THR A 38 -3.98 -25.11 -10.24
C THR A 38 -4.75 -23.92 -10.79
N GLN A 39 -6.05 -24.11 -10.97
CA GLN A 39 -7.00 -23.08 -11.36
C GLN A 39 -7.83 -22.65 -10.15
N LEU A 40 -8.27 -21.39 -10.17
CA LEU A 40 -9.11 -20.80 -9.14
C LEU A 40 -10.18 -19.94 -9.80
N SER A 41 -11.45 -20.28 -9.59
CA SER A 41 -12.58 -19.55 -10.17
C SER A 41 -13.84 -19.78 -9.33
N ASP A 42 -14.81 -18.89 -9.49
CA ASP A 42 -16.18 -19.07 -9.03
C ASP A 42 -16.96 -20.08 -9.89
N THR A 43 -16.49 -20.32 -11.12
CA THR A 43 -17.11 -21.23 -12.08
C THR A 43 -16.19 -22.42 -12.35
N VAL A 44 -16.60 -23.61 -11.89
CA VAL A 44 -15.87 -24.85 -12.14
C VAL A 44 -16.41 -25.52 -13.40
N PRO A 45 -15.56 -25.85 -14.40
CA PRO A 45 -16.00 -26.61 -15.56
C PRO A 45 -16.55 -27.99 -15.16
N PRO A 46 -17.58 -28.51 -15.86
CA PRO A 46 -18.27 -29.75 -15.47
C PRO A 46 -17.36 -30.95 -15.19
N GLN A 47 -16.28 -31.08 -15.96
CA GLN A 47 -15.31 -32.17 -15.85
C GLN A 47 -14.50 -32.15 -14.55
N TYR A 48 -14.42 -31.00 -13.86
CA TYR A 48 -13.63 -30.84 -12.64
C TYR A 48 -14.49 -30.75 -11.37
N LEU A 49 -15.82 -30.84 -11.47
CA LEU A 49 -16.73 -30.72 -10.33
C LEU A 49 -16.43 -31.73 -9.21
N GLY A 50 -16.05 -32.95 -9.55
CA GLY A 50 -15.73 -34.00 -8.57
C GLY A 50 -14.37 -33.83 -7.88
N THR A 51 -13.47 -33.03 -8.46
CA THR A 51 -12.11 -32.80 -7.95
C THR A 51 -11.91 -31.40 -7.37
N ALA A 52 -12.83 -30.48 -7.62
CA ALA A 52 -12.73 -29.12 -7.17
C ALA A 52 -12.95 -29.03 -5.66
N THR A 53 -12.12 -28.21 -5.01
CA THR A 53 -12.28 -27.84 -3.59
C THR A 53 -12.79 -26.41 -3.54
N CYS A 54 -14.02 -26.24 -3.04
CA CYS A 54 -14.66 -24.93 -2.93
C CYS A 54 -14.66 -24.41 -1.50
N ILE A 55 -14.39 -23.11 -1.36
CA ILE A 55 -14.44 -22.40 -0.07
C ILE A 55 -15.51 -21.32 -0.17
N ASP A 56 -16.41 -21.28 0.80
CA ASP A 56 -17.33 -20.15 0.99
C ASP A 56 -16.52 -18.93 1.44
N SER A 57 -16.53 -17.87 0.62
CA SER A 57 -15.81 -16.63 0.88
C SER A 57 -16.49 -15.77 1.95
N ARG A 58 -17.82 -15.91 2.13
CA ARG A 58 -18.60 -15.07 3.05
C ARG A 58 -18.24 -15.27 4.51
N LYS A 59 -17.70 -16.44 4.86
CA LYS A 59 -17.20 -16.70 6.23
C LYS A 59 -16.01 -15.80 6.62
N TYR A 60 -15.38 -15.13 5.66
CA TYR A 60 -14.29 -14.18 5.88
C TYR A 60 -14.71 -12.72 5.66
N GLU A 61 -15.95 -12.47 5.26
CA GLU A 61 -16.46 -11.11 5.13
C GLU A 61 -16.76 -10.52 6.51
N LEU A 62 -16.46 -9.22 6.68
CA LEU A 62 -16.83 -8.51 7.90
C LEU A 62 -18.35 -8.36 7.96
N SER A 63 -18.91 -8.39 9.17
CA SER A 63 -20.34 -8.06 9.33
C SER A 63 -20.59 -6.62 8.87
N PRO A 64 -21.81 -6.30 8.36
CA PRO A 64 -22.15 -4.93 7.97
C PRO A 64 -22.03 -3.91 9.10
N GLU A 65 -22.10 -4.35 10.34
CA GLU A 65 -21.84 -3.51 11.52
C GLU A 65 -20.34 -3.24 11.68
N ALA A 66 -19.51 -4.28 11.68
CA ALA A 66 -18.05 -4.14 11.80
C ALA A 66 -17.46 -3.30 10.66
N GLN A 67 -18.01 -3.41 9.44
CA GLN A 67 -17.62 -2.56 8.32
C GLN A 67 -17.94 -1.08 8.58
N ARG A 68 -19.16 -0.78 9.05
CA ARG A 68 -19.56 0.60 9.40
C ARG A 68 -18.70 1.18 10.50
N GLU A 69 -18.37 0.40 11.53
CA GLU A 69 -17.47 0.83 12.61
C GLU A 69 -16.04 1.11 12.09
N ALA A 70 -15.52 0.26 11.21
CA ALA A 70 -14.21 0.47 10.59
C ALA A 70 -14.18 1.74 9.73
N GLU A 71 -15.23 1.99 8.95
CA GLU A 71 -15.38 3.20 8.14
C GLU A 71 -15.49 4.46 9.01
N GLN A 72 -16.26 4.41 10.10
CA GLN A 72 -16.37 5.52 11.04
C GLN A 72 -15.03 5.83 11.70
N ARG A 73 -14.28 4.81 12.15
CA ARG A 73 -12.93 5.00 12.71
C ARG A 73 -11.98 5.60 11.69
N ALA A 74 -11.98 5.11 10.46
CA ALA A 74 -11.16 5.66 9.38
C ALA A 74 -11.53 7.12 9.06
N ALA A 75 -12.82 7.47 9.08
CA ALA A 75 -13.29 8.83 8.86
C ALA A 75 -12.88 9.78 9.99
N GLN A 76 -13.00 9.34 11.25
CA GLN A 76 -12.56 10.11 12.43
C GLN A 76 -11.05 10.34 12.41
N GLU A 77 -10.26 9.32 12.07
CA GLU A 77 -8.81 9.43 11.93
C GLU A 77 -8.43 10.43 10.85
N ARG A 78 -9.04 10.33 9.67
CA ARG A 78 -8.83 11.28 8.57
C ARG A 78 -9.21 12.71 8.96
N ALA A 79 -10.28 12.89 9.73
CA ALA A 79 -10.69 14.19 10.23
C ALA A 79 -9.69 14.73 11.26
N ARG A 80 -9.18 13.87 12.17
CA ARG A 80 -8.16 14.26 13.15
C ARG A 80 -6.89 14.73 12.46
N VAL A 81 -6.34 13.93 11.54
CA VAL A 81 -5.14 14.28 10.75
C VAL A 81 -5.35 15.57 9.97
N ARG A 82 -6.54 15.78 9.37
CA ARG A 82 -6.86 17.03 8.66
C ARG A 82 -6.89 18.22 9.60
N ASN A 83 -7.51 18.08 10.77
CA ASN A 83 -7.61 19.16 11.75
C ASN A 83 -6.24 19.48 12.37
N GLU A 84 -5.42 18.48 12.64
CA GLU A 84 -4.02 18.64 13.06
C GLU A 84 -3.21 19.39 11.98
N ALA A 85 -3.35 18.99 10.71
CA ALA A 85 -2.69 19.68 9.59
C ALA A 85 -3.22 21.11 9.37
N ALA A 86 -4.49 21.39 9.67
CA ALA A 86 -5.08 22.73 9.57
C ALA A 86 -4.73 23.63 10.77
N THR A 87 -4.42 23.03 11.94
CA THR A 87 -4.05 23.76 13.16
C THR A 87 -2.55 23.97 13.25
N GLN A 88 -1.74 23.16 12.56
CA GLN A 88 -0.34 23.49 12.31
C GLN A 88 -0.29 24.80 11.49
N PRO A 89 0.31 25.88 12.05
CA PRO A 89 0.77 26.97 11.21
C PRO A 89 1.62 26.36 10.08
N PRO A 90 1.62 26.91 8.85
CA PRO A 90 2.55 26.43 7.83
C PRO A 90 3.92 26.40 8.49
N GLU A 91 4.45 25.20 8.70
CA GLU A 91 5.79 25.05 9.26
C GLU A 91 6.64 25.87 8.30
N PRO A 92 7.28 26.97 8.77
CA PRO A 92 8.21 27.67 7.90
C PRO A 92 9.12 26.58 7.33
N PRO A 93 9.36 26.57 6.01
CA PRO A 93 10.17 25.52 5.39
C PRO A 93 11.34 25.30 6.32
N PRO A 94 11.62 24.05 6.74
CA PRO A 94 12.55 23.81 7.83
C PRO A 94 13.72 24.71 7.54
N SER A 95 13.92 25.71 8.42
CA SER A 95 15.12 26.51 8.38
C SER A 95 16.15 25.46 8.71
N VAL A 96 16.67 24.81 7.65
CA VAL A 96 17.87 24.02 7.70
C VAL A 96 18.76 24.91 8.52
N PRO A 97 19.13 24.53 9.76
CA PRO A 97 20.16 25.29 10.43
C PRO A 97 21.28 25.30 9.40
N ALA A 98 21.59 26.50 8.90
CA ALA A 98 22.76 26.67 8.04
C ALA A 98 23.84 25.91 8.79
N PRO A 99 24.44 24.86 8.18
CA PRO A 99 25.26 23.91 8.91
C PRO A 99 26.20 24.75 9.75
N ALA A 100 26.02 24.68 11.08
CA ALA A 100 26.83 25.44 12.02
C ALA A 100 28.25 25.13 11.59
N ALA A 101 28.96 26.15 11.11
CA ALA A 101 30.15 26.02 10.29
C ALA A 101 31.08 24.93 10.84
N ALA A 102 30.87 23.70 10.39
CA ALA A 102 31.82 22.63 10.53
C ALA A 102 32.78 22.95 9.40
N ALA A 103 33.83 23.67 9.79
CA ALA A 103 34.99 23.98 8.98
C ALA A 103 35.20 22.90 7.92
N SER A 104 35.13 23.30 6.65
CA SER A 104 35.65 22.63 5.46
C SER A 104 36.20 21.22 5.69
N ALA A 105 35.32 20.29 6.06
CA ALA A 105 35.66 18.88 6.04
C ALA A 105 35.50 18.43 4.59
N PRO A 106 36.42 17.60 4.05
CA PRO A 106 36.19 17.01 2.74
C PRO A 106 34.82 16.33 2.75
N VAL A 107 34.08 16.43 1.64
CA VAL A 107 32.79 15.74 1.47
C VAL A 107 33.08 14.24 1.41
N VAL A 108 33.17 13.62 2.59
CA VAL A 108 33.28 12.18 2.73
C VAL A 108 31.87 11.62 2.71
N LYS A 109 31.62 10.68 1.79
CA LYS A 109 30.32 10.02 1.69
C LYS A 109 29.96 9.31 3.00
N ARG A 110 28.66 9.28 3.34
CA ARG A 110 28.13 8.69 4.57
C ARG A 110 27.36 7.37 4.31
N PRO A 111 27.57 6.29 5.08
CA PRO A 111 28.60 6.12 6.10
C PRO A 111 30.02 6.12 5.50
N ALA A 112 30.98 6.63 6.26
CA ALA A 112 32.39 6.66 5.85
C ALA A 112 33.05 5.27 5.92
N GLN A 113 32.56 4.42 6.81
CA GLN A 113 33.02 3.05 6.97
C GLN A 113 32.24 2.11 6.05
N GLN A 114 32.96 1.26 5.32
CA GLN A 114 32.36 0.20 4.53
C GLN A 114 32.21 -1.09 5.34
N VAL A 115 31.18 -1.87 5.00
CA VAL A 115 30.96 -3.20 5.55
C VAL A 115 31.94 -4.17 4.90
N THR A 116 32.55 -5.02 5.71
CA THR A 116 33.46 -6.09 5.28
C THR A 116 33.00 -7.43 5.85
N ASP A 117 33.60 -8.53 5.42
CA ASP A 117 33.27 -9.86 5.95
C ASP A 117 33.50 -10.00 7.46
N ALA A 118 34.40 -9.18 8.03
CA ALA A 118 34.69 -9.15 9.46
C ALA A 118 33.77 -8.21 10.27
N THR A 119 32.89 -7.45 9.61
CA THR A 119 31.98 -6.52 10.30
C THR A 119 30.93 -7.30 11.11
N ASP A 120 30.86 -7.03 12.40
CA ASP A 120 29.87 -7.62 13.29
C ASP A 120 28.46 -7.11 12.96
N CYS A 121 27.45 -7.89 13.34
CA CYS A 121 26.07 -7.59 12.98
C CYS A 121 25.53 -6.30 13.60
N ALA A 122 25.94 -5.93 14.80
CA ALA A 122 25.50 -4.69 15.43
C ALA A 122 26.07 -3.48 14.67
N THR A 123 27.35 -3.53 14.29
CA THR A 123 27.97 -2.50 13.46
C THR A 123 27.36 -2.44 12.07
N TRP A 124 27.06 -3.56 11.43
CA TRP A 124 26.41 -3.55 10.11
C TRP A 124 25.01 -2.91 10.20
N TRP A 125 24.19 -3.28 11.19
CA TRP A 125 22.90 -2.62 11.41
C TRP A 125 23.05 -1.10 11.59
N ARG A 126 24.02 -0.64 12.38
CA ARG A 126 24.30 0.79 12.56
C ARG A 126 24.66 1.48 11.24
N LEU A 127 25.53 0.88 10.42
CA LEU A 127 25.95 1.43 9.13
C LEU A 127 24.80 1.44 8.11
N TYR A 128 23.96 0.42 8.15
CA TYR A 128 22.76 0.32 7.33
C TYR A 128 21.75 1.43 7.67
N ASP A 129 21.47 1.64 8.95
CA ASP A 129 20.60 2.72 9.45
C ASP A 129 21.17 4.09 9.04
N GLU A 130 22.47 4.29 9.23
CA GLU A 130 23.17 5.52 8.85
C GLU A 130 23.08 5.83 7.34
N SER A 131 23.21 4.79 6.49
CA SER A 131 22.97 4.90 5.05
C SER A 131 21.50 5.28 4.78
N ALA A 132 20.54 4.58 5.39
CA ALA A 132 19.12 4.84 5.20
C ALA A 132 18.73 6.27 5.57
N ASP A 133 19.27 6.80 6.68
CA ASP A 133 19.08 8.18 7.12
C ASP A 133 19.67 9.18 6.12
N CYS A 134 20.87 8.89 5.58
CA CYS A 134 21.49 9.73 4.56
C CYS A 134 20.62 9.83 3.29
N PHE A 135 20.08 8.71 2.83
CA PHE A 135 19.21 8.67 1.65
C PHE A 135 17.78 9.20 1.89
N GLY A 136 17.35 9.32 3.16
CA GLY A 136 16.00 9.73 3.54
C GLY A 136 15.51 11.02 2.84
N PRO A 137 16.24 12.14 2.92
CA PRO A 137 15.87 13.41 2.28
C PRO A 137 15.80 13.35 0.74
N TYR A 138 16.41 12.35 0.11
CA TYR A 138 16.47 12.19 -1.34
C TYR A 138 15.41 11.24 -1.90
N ARG A 139 14.54 10.68 -1.04
CA ARG A 139 13.40 9.87 -1.45
C ARG A 139 12.32 10.75 -2.07
N ASN A 140 11.83 10.35 -3.23
CA ASN A 140 10.67 10.99 -3.86
C ASN A 140 9.35 10.35 -3.41
N VAL A 141 8.22 10.99 -3.70
CA VAL A 141 6.87 10.53 -3.33
C VAL A 141 6.47 9.16 -3.92
N ARG A 142 7.20 8.66 -4.92
CA ARG A 142 6.99 7.35 -5.55
C ARG A 142 7.97 6.29 -5.04
N GLY A 143 8.79 6.60 -4.05
CA GLY A 143 9.75 5.67 -3.44
C GLY A 143 11.10 5.54 -4.16
N GLY A 144 11.33 6.31 -5.22
CA GLY A 144 12.65 6.36 -5.88
C GLY A 144 13.64 7.25 -5.15
N ILE A 145 14.94 7.01 -5.36
CA ILE A 145 16.04 7.84 -4.86
C ILE A 145 16.52 8.77 -5.96
N ARG A 146 16.68 10.05 -5.64
CA ARG A 146 17.30 11.01 -6.55
C ARG A 146 18.78 10.69 -6.79
N PRO A 147 19.29 10.79 -8.03
CA PRO A 147 20.65 10.38 -8.35
C PRO A 147 21.72 11.19 -7.61
N GLU A 148 21.44 12.47 -7.31
CA GLU A 148 22.36 13.34 -6.56
C GLU A 148 22.68 12.82 -5.14
N ALA A 149 21.85 11.92 -4.60
CA ALA A 149 22.10 11.31 -3.30
C ALA A 149 23.37 10.45 -3.30
N PHE A 150 23.67 9.80 -4.43
CA PHE A 150 24.82 8.88 -4.53
C PHE A 150 26.17 9.62 -4.56
N ASP A 151 26.16 10.94 -4.76
CA ASP A 151 27.35 11.77 -4.66
C ASP A 151 27.76 12.00 -3.19
N VAL A 152 26.81 11.88 -2.25
CA VAL A 152 27.01 12.19 -0.82
C VAL A 152 26.74 11.00 0.12
N CYS A 153 25.99 10.00 -0.32
CA CYS A 153 25.63 8.82 0.47
C CYS A 153 26.22 7.54 -0.14
N ASN A 154 26.71 6.64 0.72
CA ASN A 154 27.15 5.30 0.35
C ASN A 154 26.01 4.30 0.61
N PRO A 155 25.58 3.52 -0.39
CA PRO A 155 24.63 2.43 -0.16
C PRO A 155 25.29 1.35 0.70
N VAL A 156 24.54 0.85 1.68
CA VAL A 156 24.92 -0.31 2.49
C VAL A 156 23.86 -1.38 2.28
N ASP A 157 24.30 -2.59 1.95
CA ASP A 157 23.39 -3.72 1.75
C ASP A 157 22.68 -4.11 3.03
N SER A 158 21.49 -4.72 2.88
CA SER A 158 20.71 -5.20 4.02
C SER A 158 21.51 -6.25 4.80
N PRO A 159 21.63 -6.11 6.13
CA PRO A 159 22.30 -7.09 6.97
C PRO A 159 21.49 -8.38 7.16
N VAL A 160 20.20 -8.40 6.82
CA VAL A 160 19.28 -9.54 7.07
C VAL A 160 19.81 -10.89 6.56
N PRO A 161 20.41 -11.01 5.35
CA PRO A 161 20.90 -12.30 4.85
C PRO A 161 22.03 -12.92 5.70
N LYS A 162 22.88 -12.13 6.36
CA LYS A 162 23.97 -12.62 7.22
C LYS A 162 23.61 -12.61 8.70
N CYS A 163 22.89 -11.56 9.13
CA CYS A 163 22.65 -11.26 10.53
C CYS A 163 21.26 -11.65 11.02
N GLY A 164 20.35 -12.05 10.12
CA GLY A 164 18.96 -12.33 10.46
C GLY A 164 18.15 -11.06 10.75
N PRO A 165 16.89 -11.21 11.19
CA PRO A 165 16.05 -10.06 11.57
C PRO A 165 16.65 -9.33 12.78
N ARG A 166 16.39 -8.02 12.87
CA ARG A 166 16.83 -7.19 13.99
C ARG A 166 16.16 -7.67 15.27
N VAL A 167 16.97 -8.14 16.22
CA VAL A 167 16.58 -8.37 17.61
C VAL A 167 16.82 -7.09 18.38
N ASN A 168 15.74 -6.44 18.82
CA ASN A 168 15.77 -5.28 19.71
C ASN A 168 15.88 -5.73 21.16
#